data_AF-A0A945RZH6-F1
#
_entry.id   AF-A0A945RZH6-F1
#
_cell.length_a   1.000
_cell.length_b   1.000
_cell.length_c   1.000
_cell.angle_alpha   90.00
_cell.angle_beta   90.00
_cell.angle_gamma   90.00
#
_symmetry.space_group_name_H-M   'P 1'
#
loop_
_entity.id
_entity.type
_entity.pdbx_description
1 polymer ?
#
loop_
_entity_poly.entity_id
_entity_poly.type
_entity_poly.pdbx_seq_one_letter_code
_entity_poly.pdbx_strand_id
1 'polypeptide(L)'
;MHVLADSRRTTLIALSLSLLASFGCSKSGPVVDPAPFKTAIHAYLKSKSMGLKVYEFKEITVDETGNGAKAVVSLEHAEGMVGVKVRWTFTFAKQQGKWTATSHEQ
;
A
#
# COMPACT_ATOMS: atom_id res chain seq x y z
N MET A 1 35.52 5.46 45.01
CA MET A 1 36.50 5.65 43.91
C MET A 1 36.71 4.31 43.22
N HIS A 2 36.96 4.30 41.90
CA HIS A 2 36.97 3.19 40.91
C HIS A 2 35.56 2.85 40.36
N VAL A 3 35.08 3.49 39.28
CA VAL A 3 35.46 3.49 37.84
C VAL A 3 34.81 2.35 37.04
N LEU A 4 33.80 2.74 36.26
CA LEU A 4 33.38 2.34 34.90
C LEU A 4 33.67 0.92 34.37
N ALA A 5 32.62 0.29 33.83
CA ALA A 5 32.63 -0.24 32.47
C ALA A 5 31.20 -0.42 31.92
N ASP A 6 30.81 0.53 31.05
CA ASP A 6 29.68 0.44 30.12
C ASP A 6 29.90 -0.76 29.19
N SER A 7 28.98 -1.73 29.15
CA SER A 7 29.03 -2.83 28.17
C SER A 7 27.74 -2.81 27.35
N ARG A 8 27.76 -1.97 26.32
CA ARG A 8 26.85 -2.02 25.17
C ARG A 8 27.03 -3.37 24.48
N ARG A 9 26.19 -4.34 24.82
CA ARG A 9 26.09 -5.58 24.04
C ARG A 9 25.19 -5.34 22.84
N THR A 10 25.85 -4.88 21.79
CA THR A 10 25.43 -4.86 20.40
C THR A 10 25.05 -6.29 19.96
N THR A 11 23.77 -6.63 19.98
CA THR A 11 23.29 -7.87 19.35
C THR A 11 22.90 -7.56 17.92
N LEU A 12 23.83 -7.82 17.01
CA LEU A 12 23.60 -7.96 15.58
C LEU A 12 22.64 -9.13 15.34
N ILE A 13 21.40 -8.85 14.96
CA ILE A 13 20.56 -9.84 14.28
C ILE A 13 20.42 -9.38 12.83
N ALA A 14 21.37 -9.84 12.03
CA ALA A 14 21.24 -9.90 10.60
C ALA A 14 20.14 -10.91 10.27
N LEU A 15 18.98 -10.43 9.82
CA LEU A 15 17.99 -11.26 9.15
C LEU A 15 17.84 -10.77 7.71
N SER A 16 18.75 -11.29 6.89
CA SER A 16 18.61 -11.36 5.45
C SER A 16 17.37 -12.18 5.10
N LEU A 17 16.35 -11.55 4.52
CA LEU A 17 15.32 -12.26 3.78
C LEU A 17 15.05 -11.56 2.45
N SER A 18 15.69 -12.10 1.42
CA SER A 18 15.47 -11.85 0.01
C SER A 18 13.99 -12.01 -0.34
N LEU A 19 13.34 -10.95 -0.81
CA LEU A 19 12.23 -11.08 -1.74
C LEU A 19 12.46 -10.16 -2.94
N LEU A 20 13.14 -10.74 -3.95
CA LEU A 20 12.95 -10.38 -5.34
C LEU A 20 11.47 -10.61 -5.67
N ALA A 21 10.73 -9.53 -5.87
CA ALA A 21 9.48 -9.55 -6.61
C ALA A 21 9.53 -8.45 -7.69
N SER A 22 10.34 -8.70 -8.70
CA SER A 22 10.28 -8.00 -9.98
C SER A 22 9.06 -8.51 -10.75
N PHE A 23 7.95 -7.76 -10.72
CA PHE A 23 6.91 -7.87 -11.74
C PHE A 23 6.29 -6.50 -12.01
N GLY A 24 6.42 -6.03 -13.26
CA GLY A 24 5.44 -5.15 -13.87
C GLY A 24 5.71 -3.65 -13.81
N CYS A 25 6.92 -3.21 -14.15
CA CYS A 25 7.12 -1.84 -14.61
C CYS A 25 6.41 -1.68 -15.97
N SER A 26 5.31 -0.95 -15.98
CA SER A 26 4.73 -0.39 -17.21
C SER A 26 4.01 0.91 -16.88
N LYS A 27 4.80 1.93 -16.51
CA LYS A 27 4.76 3.33 -16.98
C LYS A 27 5.69 4.14 -16.06
N SER A 28 6.69 4.79 -16.65
CA SER A 28 7.71 5.57 -15.93
C SER A 28 7.07 6.66 -15.07
N GLY A 29 7.07 6.44 -13.76
CA GLY A 29 6.78 7.37 -12.68
C GLY A 29 7.58 6.94 -11.45
N PRO A 30 7.75 7.80 -10.43
CA PRO A 30 8.40 7.39 -9.18
C PRO A 30 7.74 6.11 -8.66
N VAL A 31 8.56 5.11 -8.29
CA VAL A 31 8.08 3.82 -7.78
C VAL A 31 7.48 4.06 -6.39
N VAL A 32 6.17 4.31 -6.34
CA VAL A 32 5.41 4.46 -5.10
C VAL A 32 5.05 3.08 -4.58
N ASP A 33 5.34 2.80 -3.30
CA ASP A 33 4.95 1.55 -2.65
C ASP A 33 3.41 1.43 -2.60
N PRO A 34 2.80 0.41 -3.23
CA PRO A 34 1.35 0.23 -3.25
C PRO A 34 0.79 -0.34 -1.93
N ALA A 35 1.62 -0.92 -1.06
CA ALA A 35 1.16 -1.60 0.16
C ALA A 35 0.26 -0.74 1.09
N PRO A 36 0.61 0.52 1.41
CA PRO A 36 -0.25 1.35 2.25
C PRO A 36 -1.60 1.68 1.57
N PHE A 37 -1.61 1.89 0.27
CA PHE A 37 -2.84 2.15 -0.49
C PHE A 37 -3.73 0.92 -0.55
N LYS A 38 -3.16 -0.28 -0.73
CA LYS A 38 -3.91 -1.54 -0.69
C LYS A 38 -4.61 -1.74 0.65
N THR A 39 -3.91 -1.44 1.74
CA THR A 39 -4.47 -1.49 3.10
C THR A 39 -5.63 -0.51 3.27
N ALA A 40 -5.46 0.71 2.78
CA ALA A 40 -6.50 1.74 2.82
C ALA A 40 -7.75 1.36 1.99
N ILE A 41 -7.56 0.81 0.78
CA ILE A 41 -8.66 0.31 -0.06
C ILE A 41 -9.38 -0.85 0.64
N HIS A 42 -8.65 -1.82 1.20
CA HIS A 42 -9.27 -2.93 1.90
C HIS A 42 -10.14 -2.47 3.08
N ALA A 43 -9.64 -1.52 3.88
CA ALA A 43 -10.42 -0.93 4.96
C ALA A 43 -11.69 -0.21 4.45
N TYR A 44 -11.59 0.50 3.32
CA TYR A 44 -12.71 1.17 2.67
C TYR A 44 -13.76 0.19 2.13
N LEU A 45 -13.34 -0.83 1.38
CA LEU A 45 -14.23 -1.85 0.84
C LEU A 45 -14.95 -2.59 1.98
N LYS A 46 -14.22 -2.93 3.05
CA LYS A 46 -14.79 -3.54 4.25
C LYS A 46 -15.83 -2.64 4.93
N SER A 47 -15.56 -1.34 5.08
CA SER A 47 -16.50 -0.41 5.73
C SER A 47 -17.77 -0.16 4.91
N LYS A 48 -17.70 -0.37 3.60
CA LYS A 48 -18.82 -0.29 2.66
C LYS A 48 -19.51 -1.63 2.39
N SER A 49 -19.12 -2.70 3.09
CA SER A 49 -19.62 -4.08 2.88
C SER A 49 -19.48 -4.54 1.42
N MET A 50 -18.43 -4.11 0.73
CA MET A 50 -18.14 -4.50 -0.65
C MET A 50 -17.31 -5.78 -0.66
N GLY A 51 -17.86 -6.85 -1.26
CA GLY A 51 -17.18 -8.14 -1.45
C GLY A 51 -16.12 -8.13 -2.55
N LEU A 52 -15.27 -7.11 -2.59
CA LEU A 52 -14.22 -6.91 -3.58
C LEU A 52 -12.84 -6.93 -2.91
N LYS A 53 -11.81 -7.22 -3.69
CA LYS A 53 -10.41 -7.11 -3.30
C LYS A 53 -9.57 -6.52 -4.42
N VAL A 54 -8.44 -5.94 -4.06
CA VAL A 54 -7.47 -5.39 -5.03
C VAL A 54 -6.80 -6.51 -5.79
N TYR A 55 -7.00 -6.54 -7.11
CA TYR A 55 -6.29 -7.41 -8.04
C TYR A 55 -4.96 -6.76 -8.46
N GLU A 56 -4.99 -5.51 -8.92
CA GLU A 56 -3.81 -4.83 -9.48
C GLU A 56 -3.93 -3.31 -9.38
N PHE A 57 -2.81 -2.63 -9.08
CA PHE A 57 -2.69 -1.18 -9.26
C PHE A 57 -2.23 -0.87 -10.67
N LYS A 58 -3.00 -0.06 -11.40
CA LYS A 58 -2.66 0.41 -12.75
C LYS A 58 -1.85 1.70 -12.71
N GLU A 59 -2.19 2.59 -11.79
CA GLU A 59 -1.55 3.90 -11.65
C GLU A 59 -1.70 4.38 -10.21
N ILE A 60 -0.69 5.06 -9.69
CA ILE A 60 -0.72 5.77 -8.41
C ILE A 60 -0.08 7.14 -8.62
N THR A 61 -0.82 8.18 -8.30
CA THR A 61 -0.37 9.57 -8.41
C THR A 61 -0.52 10.23 -7.05
N VAL A 62 0.60 10.53 -6.41
CA VAL A 62 0.65 11.31 -5.17
C VAL A 62 0.72 12.80 -5.55
N ASP A 63 -0.01 13.64 -4.84
CA ASP A 63 0.05 15.08 -5.08
C ASP A 63 1.39 15.69 -4.63
N GLU A 64 1.64 16.93 -5.03
CA GLU A 64 2.87 17.65 -4.71
C GLU A 64 3.08 17.87 -3.20
N THR A 65 2.00 17.85 -2.41
CA THR A 65 2.06 18.02 -0.95
C THR A 65 2.45 16.73 -0.22
N GLY A 66 2.35 15.58 -0.89
CA GLY A 66 2.54 14.26 -0.28
C GLY A 66 1.42 13.82 0.65
N ASN A 67 0.30 14.56 0.70
CA ASN A 67 -0.82 14.32 1.61
C ASN A 67 -2.09 13.83 0.91
N GLY A 68 -2.17 13.94 -0.40
CA GLY A 68 -3.25 13.38 -1.23
C GLY A 68 -2.69 12.43 -2.27
N ALA A 69 -3.52 11.48 -2.68
CA ALA A 69 -3.21 10.63 -3.82
C ALA A 69 -4.47 10.18 -4.55
N LYS A 70 -4.29 9.77 -5.80
CA LYS A 70 -5.28 9.01 -6.56
C LYS A 70 -4.64 7.71 -7.04
N ALA A 71 -5.41 6.62 -7.04
CA ALA A 71 -4.94 5.36 -7.61
C ALA A 71 -6.02 4.74 -8.49
N VAL A 72 -5.61 4.28 -9.67
CA VAL A 72 -6.47 3.54 -10.57
C VAL A 72 -6.22 2.05 -10.34
N VAL A 73 -7.26 1.32 -9.98
CA VAL A 73 -7.15 -0.04 -9.41
C VAL A 73 -8.12 -0.97 -10.10
N SER A 74 -7.63 -2.14 -10.49
CA SER A 74 -8.48 -3.26 -10.89
C SER A 74 -8.84 -4.06 -9.64
N LEU A 75 -10.14 -4.27 -9.43
CA LEU A 75 -10.72 -5.04 -8.34
C LEU A 75 -11.38 -6.31 -8.89
N GLU A 76 -11.43 -7.33 -8.06
CA GLU A 76 -12.16 -8.57 -8.34
C GLU A 76 -12.98 -9.00 -7.12
N HIS A 77 -13.95 -9.90 -7.31
CA HIS A 77 -14.71 -10.46 -6.20
C HIS A 77 -13.79 -11.19 -5.20
N ALA A 78 -14.00 -10.94 -3.91
CA ALA A 78 -13.16 -11.49 -2.85
C ALA A 78 -13.17 -13.04 -2.86
N GLU A 79 -14.34 -13.62 -3.14
CA GLU A 79 -14.61 -15.06 -3.17
C GLU A 79 -14.10 -15.76 -4.45
N GLY A 80 -13.43 -15.05 -5.36
CA GLY A 80 -12.79 -15.68 -6.51
C GLY A 80 -13.76 -16.15 -7.60
N MET A 81 -14.95 -15.55 -7.69
CA MET A 81 -15.83 -15.71 -8.86
C MET A 81 -15.04 -15.31 -10.12
N VAL A 82 -14.78 -16.30 -10.96
CA VAL A 82 -13.86 -16.19 -12.09
C VAL A 82 -14.43 -15.22 -13.14
N GLY A 83 -13.70 -14.13 -13.42
CA GLY A 83 -13.83 -13.38 -14.67
C GLY A 83 -14.25 -11.91 -14.57
N VAL A 84 -14.94 -11.47 -13.51
CA VAL A 84 -15.39 -10.07 -13.43
C VAL A 84 -14.36 -9.23 -12.70
N LYS A 85 -13.68 -8.36 -13.46
CA LYS A 85 -12.81 -7.31 -12.93
C LYS A 85 -13.45 -5.95 -13.20
N VAL A 86 -13.54 -5.13 -12.16
CA VAL A 86 -13.95 -3.73 -12.28
C VAL A 86 -12.73 -2.84 -12.12
N ARG A 87 -12.75 -1.68 -12.78
CA ARG A 87 -11.70 -0.68 -12.66
C ARG A 87 -12.27 0.53 -11.94
N TRP A 88 -11.71 0.88 -10.79
CA TRP A 88 -12.11 2.06 -10.03
C TRP A 88 -10.92 3.00 -9.81
N THR A 89 -11.22 4.28 -9.67
CA THR A 89 -10.26 5.29 -9.22
C THR A 89 -10.56 5.63 -7.76
N PHE A 90 -9.60 5.40 -6.88
CA PHE A 90 -9.70 5.77 -5.47
C PHE A 90 -9.02 7.10 -5.22
N THR A 91 -9.61 7.93 -4.36
CA THR A 91 -8.96 9.11 -3.78
C THR A 91 -8.54 8.81 -2.35
N PHE A 92 -7.35 9.29 -1.98
CA PHE A 92 -6.74 9.07 -0.67
C PHE A 92 -6.37 10.38 0.00
N ALA A 93 -6.43 10.37 1.32
CA ALA A 93 -5.83 11.38 2.18
C ALA A 93 -4.85 10.72 3.14
N LYS A 94 -3.73 11.39 3.39
CA LYS A 94 -2.73 11.01 4.39
C LYS A 94 -2.95 11.84 5.64
N GLN A 95 -3.14 11.18 6.77
CA GLN A 95 -3.25 11.82 8.07
C GLN A 95 -2.30 11.12 9.04
N GLN A 96 -1.45 11.89 9.71
CA GLN A 96 -0.46 11.36 10.66
C GLN A 96 0.38 10.21 10.08
N GLY A 97 0.79 10.33 8.81
CA GLY A 97 1.59 9.31 8.12
C GLY A 97 0.80 8.12 7.57
N LYS A 98 -0.50 7.99 7.88
CA LYS A 98 -1.36 6.88 7.45
C LYS A 98 -2.26 7.28 6.29
N TRP A 99 -2.28 6.47 5.24
CA TRP A 99 -3.19 6.63 4.11
C TRP A 99 -4.58 6.08 4.41
N THR A 100 -5.61 6.82 4.02
CA THR A 100 -7.02 6.43 4.10
C THR A 100 -7.69 6.72 2.77
N ALA A 101 -8.42 5.74 2.22
CA ALA A 101 -9.24 5.96 1.04
C ALA A 101 -10.51 6.71 1.47
N THR A 102 -10.81 7.82 0.80
CA THR A 102 -11.92 8.72 1.16
C THR A 102 -13.10 8.58 0.20
N SER A 103 -12.84 8.28 -1.07
CA SER A 103 -13.84 8.04 -2.09
C SER A 103 -13.34 7.09 -3.17
N HIS A 104 -14.28 6.60 -3.99
CA HIS A 104 -14.00 5.91 -5.24
C HIS A 104 -14.94 6.40 -6.34
N GLU A 105 -14.50 6.28 -7.59
CA GLU A 105 -15.25 6.53 -8.81
C GLU A 105 -15.07 5.31 -9.74
N GLN A 106 -16.13 4.93 -10.45
CA GLN A 106 -16.10 3.84 -11.43
C GLN A 106 -15.91 4.38 -12.84
#